data_AF-A0A2D8FAL2-F1
#
_entry.id   AF-A0A2D8FAL2-F1
#
_cell.length_a   1.000
_cell.length_b   1.000
_cell.length_c   1.000
_cell.angle_alpha   90.00
_cell.angle_beta   90.00
_cell.angle_gamma   90.00
#
_symmetry.space_group_name_H-M   'P 1'
#
loop_
_entity.id
_entity.type
_entity.pdbx_description
1 polymer ?
#
loop_
_entity_poly.entity_id
_entity_poly.type
_entity_poly.pdbx_seq_one_letter_code
_entity_poly.pdbx_strand_id
1 'polypeptide(L)'
;MTRADWRSGLDHLAPKQAELLLGTSLSRRFVSLPMWLNHPANVAGFYGILIAMALLLPYRVSYGDAIWWPTWIFHASLLIAACMLLGFASLIIA
;
A
#
# COMPACT_ATOMS: atom_id res chain seq x y z
N MET A 1 -11.11 -16.07 18.58
CA MET A 1 -11.21 -16.11 17.12
C MET A 1 -9.81 -16.32 16.55
N THR A 2 -9.47 -17.57 16.23
CA THR A 2 -8.20 -17.88 15.57
C THR A 2 -8.35 -17.54 14.09
N ARG A 3 -7.28 -17.12 13.39
CA ARG A 3 -7.34 -16.65 11.98
C ARG A 3 -7.96 -17.65 10.99
N ALA A 4 -8.09 -18.92 11.37
CA ALA A 4 -8.80 -19.95 10.61
C ALA A 4 -10.32 -19.67 10.54
N ASP A 5 -10.92 -19.10 11.59
CA ASP A 5 -12.36 -18.81 11.69
C ASP A 5 -12.84 -17.69 10.76
N TRP A 6 -11.95 -16.75 10.42
CA TRP A 6 -12.30 -15.63 9.54
C TRP A 6 -12.42 -16.05 8.07
N ARG A 7 -11.54 -16.95 7.61
CA ARG A 7 -11.57 -17.44 6.22
C ARG A 7 -12.73 -18.41 5.99
N SER A 8 -13.06 -19.25 6.97
CA SER A 8 -14.27 -20.10 6.89
C SER A 8 -15.56 -19.27 6.88
N GLY A 9 -15.57 -18.09 7.52
CA GLY A 9 -16.67 -17.13 7.41
C GLY A 9 -16.92 -16.61 5.98
N LEU A 10 -15.87 -16.51 5.15
CA LEU A 10 -15.98 -16.06 3.75
C LEU A 10 -16.61 -17.12 2.84
N ASP A 11 -16.46 -18.42 3.15
CA ASP A 11 -17.08 -19.51 2.37
C ASP A 11 -18.63 -19.53 2.51
N HIS A 12 -19.16 -18.86 3.54
CA HIS A 12 -20.61 -18.70 3.76
C HIS A 12 -21.21 -17.47 3.06
N LEU A 13 -20.39 -16.57 2.48
CA LEU A 13 -20.86 -15.38 1.78
C LEU A 13 -21.10 -15.67 0.29
N ALA A 14 -22.16 -15.09 -0.28
CA ALA A 14 -22.41 -15.22 -1.71
C ALA A 14 -21.22 -14.63 -2.50
N PRO A 15 -20.86 -15.20 -3.67
CA PRO A 15 -19.62 -14.88 -4.39
C PRO A 15 -19.43 -13.38 -4.66
N LYS A 16 -20.52 -12.63 -4.86
CA LYS A 16 -20.51 -11.17 -5.07
C LYS A 16 -20.12 -10.37 -3.83
N GLN A 17 -20.44 -10.87 -2.63
CA GLN A 17 -20.13 -10.22 -1.34
C GLN A 17 -18.69 -10.55 -0.91
N ALA A 18 -18.23 -11.78 -1.18
CA ALA A 18 -16.83 -12.14 -1.01
C ALA A 18 -15.93 -11.29 -1.90
N GLU A 19 -16.30 -11.08 -3.17
CA GLU A 19 -15.55 -10.24 -4.12
C GLU A 19 -15.51 -8.76 -3.69
N LEU A 20 -16.59 -8.23 -3.10
CA LEU A 20 -16.63 -6.89 -2.50
C LEU A 20 -15.70 -6.75 -1.28
N LEU A 21 -15.61 -7.78 -0.43
CA LEU A 21 -14.77 -7.78 0.78
C LEU A 21 -13.29 -8.02 0.48
N LEU A 22 -12.98 -8.83 -0.53
CA LEU A 22 -11.61 -9.09 -0.98
C LEU A 22 -11.05 -7.93 -1.82
N GLY A 23 -11.91 -7.03 -2.30
CA GLY A 23 -11.54 -5.87 -3.13
C GLY A 23 -10.97 -6.27 -4.50
N THR A 24 -10.31 -5.32 -5.17
CA THR A 24 -9.73 -5.52 -6.50
C THR A 24 -8.49 -6.44 -6.47
N SER A 25 -7.94 -6.80 -7.64
CA SER A 25 -6.87 -7.82 -7.77
C SER A 25 -5.63 -7.61 -6.88
N LEU A 26 -5.37 -6.37 -6.45
CA LEU A 26 -4.24 -5.97 -5.61
C LEU A 26 -4.46 -6.27 -4.11
N SER A 27 -5.65 -6.01 -3.56
CA SER A 27 -6.00 -6.39 -2.18
C SER A 27 -6.03 -7.91 -2.02
N ARG A 28 -6.54 -8.65 -3.02
CA ARG A 28 -6.54 -10.12 -3.02
C ARG A 28 -5.13 -10.72 -3.01
N ARG A 29 -4.16 -10.05 -3.66
CA ARG A 29 -2.74 -10.45 -3.61
C ARG A 29 -2.12 -10.21 -2.24
N PHE A 30 -2.38 -9.06 -1.61
CA PHE A 30 -1.92 -8.79 -0.24
C PHE A 30 -2.49 -9.79 0.78
N VAL A 31 -3.77 -10.17 0.66
CA VAL A 31 -4.41 -11.19 1.53
C VAL A 31 -3.77 -12.59 1.40
N SER A 32 -3.17 -12.91 0.26
CA SER A 32 -2.51 -14.20 0.02
C SER A 32 -1.04 -14.26 0.47
N LEU A 33 -0.44 -13.11 0.82
CA LEU A 33 0.98 -13.01 1.15
C LEU A 33 1.26 -13.39 2.62
N PRO A 34 2.42 -14.01 2.92
CA PRO A 34 2.82 -14.36 4.28
C PRO A 34 2.81 -13.13 5.19
N MET A 35 2.50 -13.33 6.48
CA MET A 35 2.18 -12.28 7.47
C MET A 35 3.17 -11.10 7.54
N TRP A 36 4.42 -11.30 7.15
CA TRP A 36 5.43 -10.23 7.09
C TRP A 36 5.21 -9.23 5.94
N LEU A 37 4.70 -9.67 4.79
CA LEU A 37 4.47 -8.79 3.64
C LEU A 37 3.15 -8.01 3.73
N ASN A 38 2.20 -8.52 4.52
CA ASN A 38 0.88 -7.90 4.71
C ASN A 38 0.85 -6.93 5.90
N HIS A 39 2.01 -6.61 6.49
CA HIS A 39 2.12 -5.61 7.55
C HIS A 39 1.62 -4.25 7.01
N PRO A 40 0.69 -3.55 7.69
CA PRO A 40 0.13 -2.28 7.22
C PRO A 40 1.17 -1.24 6.79
N ALA A 41 2.33 -1.19 7.47
CA ALA A 41 3.45 -0.34 7.07
C ALA A 41 4.06 -0.71 5.70
N ASN A 42 4.16 -2.00 5.36
CA ASN A 42 4.72 -2.46 4.08
C ASN A 42 3.75 -2.19 2.94
N VAL A 43 2.45 -2.40 3.17
CA VAL A 43 1.39 -2.07 2.22
C VAL A 43 1.36 -0.56 1.96
N ALA A 44 1.38 0.26 3.02
CA ALA A 44 1.40 1.71 2.89
C ALA A 44 2.67 2.23 2.20
N GLY A 45 3.85 1.69 2.53
CA GLY A 45 5.10 2.00 1.85
C GLY A 45 5.08 1.67 0.36
N PHE A 46 4.51 0.52 -0.03
CA PHE A 46 4.32 0.16 -1.44
C PHE A 46 3.42 1.15 -2.18
N TYR A 47 2.31 1.57 -1.58
CA TYR A 47 1.46 2.61 -2.18
C TYR A 47 2.21 3.95 -2.27
N GLY A 48 3.06 4.30 -1.31
CA GLY A 48 3.97 5.44 -1.39
C GLY A 48 4.90 5.39 -2.61
N ILE A 49 5.42 4.20 -2.94
CA ILE A 49 6.25 4.00 -4.16
C ILE A 49 5.42 4.24 -5.42
N LEU A 50 4.20 3.70 -5.50
CA LEU A 50 3.33 3.90 -6.67
C LEU A 50 3.01 5.39 -6.90
N ILE A 51 2.73 6.12 -5.80
CA ILE A 51 2.49 7.57 -5.87
C ILE A 51 3.77 8.30 -6.31
N ALA A 52 4.93 7.94 -5.76
CA ALA A 52 6.21 8.52 -6.17
C ALA A 52 6.50 8.30 -7.67
N MET A 53 6.17 7.12 -8.22
CA MET A 53 6.29 6.85 -9.65
C MET A 53 5.33 7.70 -10.49
N ALA A 54 4.08 7.89 -10.04
CA ALA A 54 3.13 8.79 -10.71
C ALA A 54 3.61 10.25 -10.72
N LEU A 55 4.36 10.66 -9.69
CA LEU A 55 4.94 12.01 -9.57
C LEU A 55 6.20 12.24 -10.42
N LEU A 56 6.76 11.21 -11.07
CA LEU A 56 7.98 11.36 -11.86
C LEU A 56 7.83 12.39 -13.00
N LEU A 57 6.73 12.30 -13.75
CA LEU A 57 6.44 13.20 -14.87
C LEU A 57 6.23 14.66 -14.43
N PRO A 58 5.37 14.99 -13.45
CA PRO A 58 5.19 16.37 -13.02
C PRO A 58 6.47 16.96 -12.43
N TYR A 59 7.32 16.17 -11.75
CA TYR A 59 8.61 16.64 -11.27
C TYR A 59 9.56 17.06 -12.41
N ARG A 60 9.61 16.26 -13.48
CA ARG A 60 10.42 16.60 -14.66
C ARG A 60 9.94 17.90 -15.31
N VAL A 61 8.63 18.10 -15.42
CA VAL A 61 8.05 19.32 -16.01
C VAL A 61 8.27 20.55 -15.12
N SER A 62 8.22 20.38 -13.80
CA SER A 62 8.20 21.51 -12.86
C SER A 62 9.59 22.00 -12.41
N TYR A 63 10.62 21.14 -12.39
CA TYR A 63 11.94 21.48 -11.84
C TYR A 63 13.06 21.64 -12.88
N GLY A 64 12.79 21.35 -14.17
CA GLY A 64 13.78 21.45 -15.25
C GLY A 64 14.91 20.42 -15.17
N ASP A 65 15.64 20.20 -16.26
CA ASP A 65 16.59 19.07 -16.42
C ASP A 65 17.76 19.06 -15.41
N ALA A 66 18.08 20.19 -14.77
CA ALA A 66 19.25 20.31 -13.90
C ALA A 66 19.07 19.66 -12.51
N ILE A 67 17.87 19.71 -11.93
CA ILE A 67 17.69 19.34 -10.50
C ILE A 67 16.49 18.41 -10.24
N TRP A 68 15.65 18.12 -11.24
CA TRP A 68 14.43 17.33 -11.04
C TRP A 68 14.70 15.93 -10.46
N TRP A 69 15.81 15.28 -10.84
CA TRP A 69 16.10 13.90 -10.44
C TRP A 69 16.48 13.76 -8.95
N PRO A 70 17.48 14.49 -8.42
CA PRO A 70 17.76 14.49 -6.98
C PRO A 70 16.56 14.96 -6.14
N THR A 71 15.84 15.99 -6.61
CA THR A 71 14.68 16.52 -5.88
C THR A 71 13.54 15.51 -5.84
N TRP A 72 13.29 14.77 -6.93
CA TRP A 72 12.32 13.68 -6.94
C TRP A 72 12.70 12.55 -5.97
N ILE A 73 13.97 12.11 -5.96
CA ILE A 73 14.44 11.05 -5.04
C ILE A 73 14.21 11.44 -3.58
N PHE A 74 14.53 12.68 -3.22
CA PHE A 74 14.35 13.17 -1.86
C PHE A 74 12.87 13.21 -1.44
N HIS A 75 11.99 13.73 -2.30
CA HIS A 75 10.56 13.76 -1.98
C HIS A 75 9.92 12.38 -2.01
N ALA A 76 10.34 11.51 -2.93
CA ALA A 76 9.91 10.13 -3.00
C ALA A 76 10.28 9.37 -1.72
N SER A 77 11.50 9.52 -1.22
CA SER A 77 11.93 8.84 0.02
C SER A 77 11.17 9.36 1.25
N LEU A 78 10.93 10.68 1.35
CA LEU A 78 10.09 11.26 2.40
C LEU A 78 8.64 10.75 2.33
N LEU A 79 8.06 10.68 1.13
CA LEU A 79 6.70 10.19 0.93
C LEU A 79 6.57 8.72 1.34
N ILE A 80 7.49 7.87 0.88
CA ILE A 80 7.50 6.44 1.23
C ILE A 80 7.67 6.28 2.75
N ALA A 81 8.61 7.01 3.36
CA ALA A 81 8.83 6.97 4.81
C ALA A 81 7.59 7.43 5.60
N ALA A 82 6.93 8.51 5.15
CA ALA A 82 5.69 8.99 5.76
C ALA A 82 4.57 7.95 5.65
N CYS A 83 4.39 7.32 4.48
CA CYS A 83 3.40 6.26 4.29
C CYS A 83 3.71 5.04 5.18
N MET A 84 4.96 4.62 5.29
CA MET A 84 5.36 3.53 6.18
C MET A 84 5.06 3.89 7.65
N LEU A 85 5.42 5.09 8.09
CA LEU A 85 5.17 5.57 9.46
C LEU A 85 3.66 5.63 9.75
N LEU A 86 2.85 6.09 8.81
CA LEU A 86 1.39 6.09 8.94
C LEU A 86 0.82 4.67 9.04
N GLY A 87 1.35 3.74 8.25
CA GLY A 87 1.00 2.31 8.35
C GLY A 87 1.42 1.68 9.69
N PHE A 88 2.54 2.12 10.28
CA PHE A 88 2.92 1.74 11.65
C PHE A 88 1.98 2.37 12.69
N ALA A 89 1.65 3.65 12.56
CA ALA A 89 0.74 4.35 13.47
C ALA A 89 -0.67 3.72 13.47
N SER A 90 -1.14 3.25 12.32
CA SER A 90 -2.40 2.52 12.19
C SER A 90 -2.45 1.24 13.04
N LEU A 91 -1.31 0.61 13.34
CA LEU A 91 -1.24 -0.56 14.22
C LEU A 91 -1.24 -0.20 15.70
N ILE A 92 -0.82 1.02 16.05
CA ILE A 92 -0.85 1.51 17.43
C ILE A 92 -2.27 1.93 17.81
N ILE A 93 -3.06 2.40 16.84
CA ILE A 93 -4.43 2.88 17.03
C ILE A 93 -5.48 1.74 16.94
N ALA A 94 -5.19 0.64 16.24
CA ALA A 94 -6.10 -0.48 16.01
C ALA A 94 -6.12 -1.49 17.17
#